data_AF-A0A9E6RX49-F1
#
_entry.id   AF-A0A9E6RX49-F1
#
_cell.length_a   1.000
_cell.length_b   1.000
_cell.length_c   1.000
_cell.angle_alpha   90.00
_cell.angle_beta   90.00
_cell.angle_gamma   90.00
#
_symmetry.space_group_name_H-M   'P 1'
#
loop_
_entity.id
_entity.type
_entity.pdbx_description
1 polymer ?
#
loop_
_entity_poly.entity_id
_entity_poly.type
_entity_poly.pdbx_seq_one_letter_code
_entity_poly.pdbx_strand_id
1 'polypeptide(L)'
;MVLFQTRISLLIISILLGLISIPCIENSALGQNNPTNNPTVKQNNAATYPASAPPTRVDPLPDDRDVLERQEETDYRISKLLKDFTGNLWVASWRGLSRIDPNTGNTISRVSLPNVIIDALAQDKVGRLWVGNSQGLTRVDPRTNEITAQNLLLPSKRVLSLVVDKRGYLWTGTDAGLVLVSPDEGLIMTTVKNLPGVSANTMTLDADGQLWVGTLDGLVKVNTANGLIMERIDNLPGGMVQALTISPEGLIWAGMPNQLLVINPKTGIVMRSVTPLRGKNVTSISFAQDGSVWVGTSNGLLRLNPYTGALLDRVAGLPSSRVLTIAPDVGNKLWIGTSEGLAWLMPKMEQARPHFGFGRSVK
;
A
#
# COMPACT_ATOMS: atom_id res chain seq x y z
N MET A 1 11.77 -64.45 1.88
CA MET A 1 10.76 -65.18 1.09
C MET A 1 9.44 -65.09 1.83
N VAL A 2 8.42 -64.55 1.16
CA VAL A 2 6.97 -64.48 1.44
C VAL A 2 6.49 -63.07 1.07
N LEU A 3 5.78 -63.01 -0.06
CA LEU A 3 5.13 -61.84 -0.64
C LEU A 3 3.81 -61.56 0.09
N PHE A 4 3.44 -60.28 0.19
CA PHE A 4 2.03 -59.87 0.22
C PHE A 4 1.81 -58.71 -0.74
N GLN A 5 1.05 -58.99 -1.80
CA GLN A 5 0.46 -58.01 -2.71
C GLN A 5 -0.81 -57.45 -2.09
N THR A 6 -1.03 -56.14 -2.22
CA THR A 6 -2.37 -55.56 -2.10
C THR A 6 -2.56 -54.52 -3.21
N ARG A 7 -3.41 -54.90 -4.17
CA ARG A 7 -3.99 -54.03 -5.20
C ARG A 7 -5.14 -53.24 -4.57
N ILE A 8 -5.22 -51.93 -4.82
CA ILE A 8 -6.48 -51.17 -4.75
C ILE A 8 -6.56 -50.22 -5.95
N SER A 9 -7.74 -50.22 -6.55
CA SER A 9 -8.09 -49.80 -7.90
C SER A 9 -8.14 -48.28 -8.11
N LEU A 10 -7.74 -47.85 -9.30
CA LEU A 10 -8.10 -46.57 -9.91
C LEU A 10 -9.61 -46.51 -10.15
N LEU A 11 -10.26 -45.40 -9.79
CA LEU A 11 -11.57 -45.02 -10.30
C LEU A 11 -11.41 -43.73 -11.13
N ILE A 12 -11.51 -43.88 -12.45
CA ILE A 12 -11.60 -42.80 -13.43
C ILE A 12 -13.08 -42.40 -13.49
N ILE A 13 -13.39 -41.13 -13.19
CA ILE A 13 -14.72 -40.55 -13.44
C ILE A 13 -14.59 -39.62 -14.64
N SER A 14 -15.13 -40.07 -15.77
CA SER A 14 -15.32 -39.30 -16.99
C SER A 14 -16.55 -38.39 -16.85
N ILE A 15 -16.36 -37.07 -17.05
CA ILE A 15 -17.46 -36.10 -17.16
C ILE A 15 -17.71 -35.84 -18.65
N LEU A 16 -18.92 -36.20 -19.09
CA LEU A 16 -19.41 -36.09 -20.46
C LEU A 16 -19.97 -34.67 -20.71
N LEU A 17 -19.52 -34.00 -21.79
CA LEU A 17 -20.10 -32.74 -22.27
C LEU A 17 -21.48 -32.99 -22.90
N GLY A 18 -22.51 -32.33 -22.38
CA GLY A 18 -23.83 -32.22 -23.02
C GLY A 18 -24.02 -30.81 -23.60
N LEU A 19 -24.00 -30.71 -24.94
CA LEU A 19 -24.41 -29.54 -25.70
C LEU A 19 -25.95 -29.48 -25.72
N ILE A 20 -26.52 -28.39 -25.21
CA ILE A 20 -27.96 -28.09 -25.36
C ILE A 20 -28.11 -26.97 -26.38
N SER A 21 -28.70 -27.32 -27.51
CA SER A 21 -29.12 -26.44 -28.60
C SER A 21 -30.45 -25.74 -28.27
N ILE A 22 -30.48 -24.43 -28.46
CA ILE A 22 -31.66 -23.56 -28.32
C ILE A 22 -32.48 -23.63 -29.63
N PRO A 23 -33.81 -23.83 -29.60
CA PRO A 23 -34.62 -23.71 -30.81
C PRO A 23 -34.97 -22.26 -31.13
N CYS A 24 -34.79 -21.91 -32.40
CA CYS A 24 -35.17 -20.66 -33.04
C CYS A 24 -36.69 -20.68 -33.32
N ILE A 25 -37.40 -19.61 -32.98
CA ILE A 25 -38.82 -19.42 -33.34
C ILE A 25 -38.88 -18.44 -34.52
N GLU A 26 -39.14 -18.98 -35.70
CA GLU A 26 -39.68 -18.25 -36.86
C GLU A 26 -41.20 -18.13 -36.70
N ASN A 27 -41.77 -16.96 -37.02
CA ASN A 27 -43.18 -16.88 -37.38
C ASN A 27 -43.36 -16.04 -38.63
N SER A 28 -43.98 -16.69 -39.61
CA SER A 28 -44.21 -16.32 -40.99
C SER A 28 -45.34 -15.29 -41.17
N ALA A 29 -45.18 -14.46 -42.21
CA ALA A 29 -46.19 -13.55 -42.73
C ALA A 29 -47.20 -14.24 -43.66
N LEU A 30 -48.46 -13.78 -43.63
CA LEU A 30 -49.55 -13.83 -44.64
C LEU A 30 -50.68 -12.98 -44.01
N GLY A 31 -51.27 -11.91 -44.56
CA GLY A 31 -51.43 -11.41 -45.92
C GLY A 31 -52.92 -11.47 -46.30
N GLN A 32 -53.66 -10.35 -46.26
CA GLN A 32 -54.85 -10.07 -47.10
C GLN A 32 -55.37 -8.62 -46.96
N ASN A 33 -55.99 -8.12 -48.04
CA ASN A 33 -56.09 -6.73 -48.51
C ASN A 33 -57.45 -6.03 -48.25
N ASN A 34 -57.40 -4.69 -48.05
CA ASN A 34 -58.22 -3.57 -48.58
C ASN A 34 -59.77 -3.54 -48.42
N PRO A 35 -60.48 -2.38 -48.57
CA PRO A 35 -60.06 -1.09 -49.16
C PRO A 35 -60.48 0.25 -48.46
N THR A 36 -59.75 1.31 -48.85
CA THR A 36 -60.06 2.75 -49.04
C THR A 36 -61.18 3.47 -48.26
N ASN A 37 -60.83 4.61 -47.62
CA ASN A 37 -61.62 5.85 -47.65
C ASN A 37 -60.77 7.08 -47.24
N ASN A 38 -60.68 8.07 -48.13
CA ASN A 38 -60.24 9.45 -47.86
C ASN A 38 -61.48 10.33 -47.65
N PRO A 39 -61.43 11.35 -46.77
CA PRO A 39 -61.82 12.67 -47.27
C PRO A 39 -61.02 13.86 -46.71
N THR A 40 -60.56 14.69 -47.66
CA THR A 40 -60.52 16.17 -47.72
C THR A 40 -60.13 17.02 -46.49
N VAL A 41 -59.08 17.82 -46.75
CA VAL A 41 -58.57 18.99 -46.01
C VAL A 41 -59.62 20.11 -45.85
N LYS A 42 -59.69 20.71 -44.66
CA LYS A 42 -60.20 22.08 -44.44
C LYS A 42 -59.09 22.93 -43.79
N GLN A 43 -58.61 23.93 -44.52
CA GLN A 43 -57.81 25.03 -43.99
C GLN A 43 -58.71 25.91 -43.11
N ASN A 44 -58.24 26.31 -41.92
CA ASN A 44 -58.81 27.43 -41.17
C ASN A 44 -57.72 28.20 -40.43
N ASN A 45 -57.46 29.40 -40.98
CA ASN A 45 -57.15 30.70 -40.36
C ASN A 45 -56.02 30.83 -39.32
N ALA A 46 -54.98 31.55 -39.74
CA ALA A 46 -53.84 32.02 -38.97
C ALA A 46 -54.23 33.06 -37.91
N ALA A 47 -53.68 32.91 -36.69
CA ALA A 47 -53.61 33.95 -35.69
C ALA A 47 -52.21 34.57 -35.71
N THR A 48 -52.12 35.87 -36.00
CA THR A 48 -50.87 36.64 -36.06
C THR A 48 -50.50 37.14 -34.66
N TYR A 49 -49.40 36.66 -34.08
CA TYR A 49 -48.78 37.24 -32.89
C TYR A 49 -47.62 38.15 -33.30
N PRO A 50 -47.44 39.34 -32.71
CA PRO A 50 -46.28 40.19 -32.99
C PRO A 50 -45.00 39.54 -32.44
N ALA A 51 -43.93 39.55 -33.23
CA ALA A 51 -42.63 38.99 -32.84
C ALA A 51 -41.97 39.86 -31.75
N SER A 52 -41.77 39.30 -30.56
CA SER A 52 -40.86 39.84 -29.55
C SER A 52 -39.41 39.44 -29.86
N ALA A 53 -38.45 40.33 -29.56
CA ALA A 53 -37.04 40.07 -29.78
C ALA A 53 -36.55 38.86 -28.97
N PRO A 54 -35.65 38.01 -29.51
CA PRO A 54 -35.13 36.87 -28.79
C PRO A 54 -34.33 37.33 -27.55
N PRO A 55 -34.40 36.59 -26.43
CA PRO A 55 -33.62 36.91 -25.24
C PRO A 55 -32.11 36.87 -25.54
N THR A 56 -31.35 37.69 -24.82
CA THR A 56 -29.89 37.77 -24.92
C THR A 56 -29.26 36.39 -24.71
N ARG A 57 -28.32 36.03 -25.59
CA ARG A 57 -27.58 34.77 -25.49
C ARG A 57 -26.74 34.79 -24.20
N VAL A 58 -27.20 34.06 -23.19
CA VAL A 58 -26.37 33.70 -22.04
C VAL A 58 -25.47 32.56 -22.51
N ASP A 59 -24.16 32.69 -22.30
CA ASP A 59 -23.24 31.58 -22.58
C ASP A 59 -23.72 30.35 -21.81
N PRO A 60 -23.71 29.15 -22.42
CA PRO A 60 -24.08 27.94 -21.71
C PRO A 60 -23.23 27.83 -20.45
N LEU A 61 -23.87 27.51 -19.32
CA LEU A 61 -23.12 27.03 -18.15
C LEU A 61 -22.22 25.88 -18.62
N PRO A 62 -20.93 25.86 -18.23
CA PRO A 62 -20.02 24.79 -18.64
C PRO A 62 -20.65 23.44 -18.32
N ASP A 63 -20.53 22.48 -19.24
CA ASP A 63 -21.06 21.12 -19.05
C ASP A 63 -20.54 20.60 -17.71
N ASP A 64 -21.38 19.91 -16.93
CA ASP A 64 -20.95 19.28 -15.67
C ASP A 64 -19.73 18.37 -15.92
N ARG A 65 -19.59 17.84 -17.15
CA ARG A 65 -18.40 17.11 -17.62
C ARG A 65 -17.14 17.99 -17.68
N ASP A 66 -17.22 19.22 -18.17
CA ASP A 66 -16.11 20.19 -18.21
C ASP A 66 -15.75 20.71 -16.80
N VAL A 67 -16.70 20.70 -15.87
CA VAL A 67 -16.49 21.03 -14.46
C VAL A 67 -15.87 19.85 -13.69
N LEU A 68 -16.25 18.61 -14.04
CA LEU A 68 -15.66 17.38 -13.48
C LEU A 68 -14.26 17.08 -14.01
N GLU A 69 -13.95 17.44 -15.26
CA GLU A 69 -12.58 17.35 -15.81
C GLU A 69 -11.61 18.35 -15.15
N ARG A 70 -12.11 19.40 -14.48
CA ARG A 70 -11.29 20.42 -13.80
C ARG A 70 -10.80 20.07 -12.40
N GLN A 71 -10.99 18.85 -11.92
CA GLN A 71 -10.23 18.33 -10.80
C GLN A 71 -9.73 16.91 -11.11
N GLU A 72 -8.68 16.80 -11.92
CA GLU A 72 -7.77 15.66 -11.76
C GLU A 72 -7.30 15.65 -10.30
N GLU A 73 -7.95 14.87 -9.45
CA GLU A 73 -7.60 14.68 -8.05
C GLU A 73 -6.27 13.92 -8.01
N THR A 74 -5.20 14.66 -8.23
CA THR A 74 -3.83 14.17 -8.30
C THR A 74 -3.37 13.90 -6.88
N ASP A 75 -3.47 12.64 -6.44
CA ASP A 75 -2.90 12.22 -5.15
C ASP A 75 -1.37 12.12 -5.27
N TYR A 76 -0.67 13.08 -4.68
CA TYR A 76 0.79 13.16 -4.62
C TYR A 76 1.37 12.36 -3.44
N ARG A 77 0.54 11.65 -2.69
CA ARG A 77 0.98 10.89 -1.53
C ARG A 77 2.03 9.87 -1.88
N ILE A 78 3.10 9.88 -1.09
CA ILE A 78 4.14 8.86 -1.12
C ILE A 78 3.94 7.96 0.09
N SER A 79 3.41 6.76 -0.14
CA SER A 79 2.98 5.86 0.93
C SER A 79 4.13 5.02 1.48
N LYS A 80 5.03 4.54 0.60
CA LYS A 80 6.18 3.71 0.96
C LYS A 80 7.41 4.03 0.11
N LEU A 81 8.56 3.84 0.74
CA LEU A 81 9.88 3.92 0.14
C LEU A 81 10.62 2.62 0.40
N LEU A 82 11.32 2.10 -0.61
CA LEU A 82 12.14 0.90 -0.46
C LEU A 82 13.45 1.05 -1.24
N LYS A 83 14.57 0.97 -0.54
CA LYS A 83 15.89 0.81 -1.17
C LYS A 83 15.99 -0.59 -1.77
N ASP A 84 16.39 -0.68 -3.04
CA ASP A 84 16.65 -1.98 -3.68
C ASP A 84 18.11 -2.43 -3.53
N PHE A 85 18.39 -3.69 -3.89
CA PHE A 85 19.74 -4.26 -3.85
C PHE A 85 20.76 -3.60 -4.77
N THR A 86 20.31 -2.86 -5.79
CA THR A 86 21.18 -2.09 -6.70
C THR A 86 21.48 -0.69 -6.17
N GLY A 87 20.91 -0.32 -5.03
CA GLY A 87 21.06 1.00 -4.41
C GLY A 87 20.06 2.05 -4.95
N ASN A 88 19.14 1.68 -5.83
CA ASN A 88 18.08 2.57 -6.30
C ASN A 88 16.93 2.64 -5.29
N LEU A 89 16.04 3.62 -5.49
CA LEU A 89 14.89 3.83 -4.63
C LEU A 89 13.59 3.50 -5.35
N TRP A 90 12.81 2.58 -4.81
CA TRP A 90 11.41 2.42 -5.17
C TRP A 90 10.53 3.37 -4.37
N VAL A 91 9.67 4.07 -5.09
CA VAL A 91 8.71 5.04 -4.57
C VAL A 91 7.31 4.56 -4.91
N ALA A 92 6.53 4.29 -3.87
CA ALA A 92 5.12 3.95 -3.99
C ALA A 92 4.27 5.21 -3.92
N SER A 93 3.52 5.49 -4.99
CA SER A 93 2.57 6.59 -5.09
C SER A 93 1.22 6.07 -5.57
N TRP A 94 0.22 6.96 -5.64
CA TRP A 94 -1.09 6.63 -6.19
C TRP A 94 -1.04 6.08 -7.63
N ARG A 95 -0.02 6.47 -8.41
CA ARG A 95 0.18 6.04 -9.80
C ARG A 95 0.89 4.68 -9.92
N GLY A 96 1.14 4.00 -8.80
CA GLY A 96 1.88 2.74 -8.74
C GLY A 96 3.31 2.91 -8.23
N LEU A 97 4.25 2.18 -8.80
CA LEU A 97 5.66 2.22 -8.38
C LEU A 97 6.52 3.00 -9.36
N SER A 98 7.42 3.82 -8.85
CA SER A 98 8.47 4.47 -9.63
C SER A 98 9.84 4.12 -9.06
N ARG A 99 10.78 3.75 -9.92
CA ARG A 99 12.17 3.50 -9.55
C ARG A 99 12.99 4.76 -9.83
N ILE A 100 13.72 5.25 -8.83
CA ILE A 100 14.51 6.48 -8.90
C ILE A 100 15.99 6.15 -8.71
N ASP A 101 16.84 6.74 -9.54
CA ASP A 101 18.29 6.80 -9.27
C ASP A 101 18.51 7.88 -8.20
N PRO A 102 18.97 7.50 -7.00
CA PRO A 102 19.07 8.46 -5.90
C PRO A 102 20.18 9.50 -6.12
N ASN A 103 21.16 9.26 -6.99
CA ASN A 103 22.23 10.21 -7.26
C ASN A 103 21.71 11.36 -8.13
N THR A 104 21.04 11.02 -9.24
CA THR A 104 20.52 12.00 -10.21
C THR A 104 19.13 12.52 -9.86
N GLY A 105 18.31 11.75 -9.13
CA GLY A 105 16.88 12.02 -8.90
C GLY A 105 16.00 11.63 -10.09
N ASN A 106 16.55 11.07 -11.16
CA ASN A 106 15.77 10.72 -12.34
C ASN A 106 14.96 9.44 -12.11
N THR A 107 13.76 9.39 -12.67
CA THR A 107 12.97 8.15 -12.72
C THR A 107 13.53 7.22 -13.79
N ILE A 108 13.97 6.04 -13.36
CA ILE A 108 14.53 4.97 -14.21
C ILE A 108 13.41 4.18 -14.89
N SER A 109 12.39 3.78 -14.11
CA SER A 109 11.26 3.01 -14.61
C SER A 109 10.01 3.26 -13.79
N ARG A 110 8.85 2.89 -14.34
CA ARG A 110 7.55 2.92 -13.67
C ARG A 110 6.82 1.61 -13.88
N VAL A 111 6.13 1.16 -12.85
CA VAL A 111 5.21 0.02 -12.89
C VAL A 111 3.83 0.60 -12.64
N SER A 112 2.97 0.54 -13.67
CA SER A 112 1.57 0.93 -13.52
C SER A 112 0.86 -0.14 -12.70
N LEU A 113 0.28 0.28 -11.58
CA LEU A 113 -0.57 -0.55 -10.75
C LEU A 113 -1.97 0.09 -10.74
N PRO A 114 -3.03 -0.67 -10.44
CA PRO A 114 -4.35 -0.08 -10.21
C PRO A 114 -4.24 1.09 -9.22
N ASN A 115 -5.02 2.15 -9.46
CA ASN A 115 -5.06 3.38 -8.65
C ASN A 115 -5.58 3.10 -7.22
N VAL A 116 -4.75 2.45 -6.43
CA VAL A 116 -5.03 1.94 -5.09
C VAL A 116 -3.84 2.27 -4.22
N ILE A 117 -4.13 2.65 -2.97
CA ILE A 117 -3.10 2.97 -1.98
C ILE A 117 -2.23 1.72 -1.74
N ILE A 118 -0.93 1.88 -1.98
CA ILE A 118 0.08 0.87 -1.64
C ILE A 118 0.42 1.03 -0.17
N ASP A 119 0.04 0.06 0.64
CA ASP A 119 0.23 0.07 2.09
C ASP A 119 1.53 -0.63 2.51
N ALA A 120 2.07 -1.53 1.68
CA ALA A 120 3.28 -2.27 1.99
C ALA A 120 4.12 -2.57 0.74
N LEU A 121 5.44 -2.59 0.93
CA LEU A 121 6.40 -2.88 -0.13
C LEU A 121 7.56 -3.70 0.45
N ALA A 122 7.93 -4.80 -0.20
CA ALA A 122 9.09 -5.61 0.14
C ALA A 122 9.80 -6.12 -1.11
N GLN A 123 11.10 -6.35 -1.03
CA GLN A 123 11.89 -7.01 -2.07
C GLN A 123 12.33 -8.37 -1.56
N ASP A 124 12.05 -9.44 -2.32
CA ASP A 124 12.53 -10.78 -1.98
C ASP A 124 13.98 -11.01 -2.40
N LYS A 125 14.55 -12.14 -1.97
CA LYS A 125 15.97 -12.47 -2.19
C LYS A 125 16.38 -12.59 -3.65
N VAL A 126 15.45 -12.88 -4.56
CA VAL A 126 15.73 -12.96 -6.01
C VAL A 126 15.49 -11.62 -6.72
N GLY A 127 15.04 -10.62 -5.96
CA GLY A 127 14.86 -9.24 -6.40
C GLY A 127 13.44 -8.88 -6.79
N ARG A 128 12.47 -9.81 -6.75
CA ARG A 128 11.06 -9.50 -7.08
C ARG A 128 10.47 -8.58 -6.02
N LEU A 129 9.57 -7.70 -6.45
CA LEU A 129 8.86 -6.80 -5.56
C LEU A 129 7.51 -7.39 -5.18
N TRP A 130 7.18 -7.23 -3.90
CA TRP A 130 5.91 -7.60 -3.32
C TRP A 130 5.21 -6.32 -2.87
N VAL A 131 4.01 -6.10 -3.41
CA VAL A 131 3.22 -4.89 -3.21
C VAL A 131 1.93 -5.27 -2.53
N GLY A 132 1.76 -4.80 -1.30
CA GLY A 132 0.54 -4.92 -0.53
C GLY A 132 -0.32 -3.67 -0.68
N ASN A 133 -1.60 -3.85 -0.96
CA ASN A 133 -2.57 -2.79 -1.04
C ASN A 133 -3.90 -3.22 -0.41
N SER A 134 -4.92 -2.37 -0.48
CA SER A 134 -6.25 -2.66 0.08
C SER A 134 -7.03 -3.76 -0.66
N GLN A 135 -6.55 -4.19 -1.84
CA GLN A 135 -7.20 -5.19 -2.68
C GLN A 135 -6.49 -6.55 -2.67
N GLY A 136 -5.23 -6.60 -2.25
CA GLY A 136 -4.48 -7.85 -2.10
C GLY A 136 -2.98 -7.68 -2.16
N LEU A 137 -2.32 -8.80 -2.44
CA LEU A 137 -0.89 -8.91 -2.64
C LEU A 137 -0.58 -9.10 -4.13
N THR A 138 0.30 -8.26 -4.64
CA THR A 138 0.75 -8.25 -6.04
C THR A 138 2.26 -8.47 -6.09
N ARG A 139 2.73 -9.29 -7.02
CA ARG A 139 4.16 -9.53 -7.27
C ARG A 139 4.56 -8.90 -8.60
N VAL A 140 5.65 -8.16 -8.59
CA VAL A 140 6.18 -7.43 -9.74
C VAL A 140 7.62 -7.87 -9.99
N ASP A 141 7.97 -8.13 -11.25
CA ASP A 141 9.36 -8.31 -11.64
C ASP A 141 9.97 -6.94 -12.00
N PRO A 142 10.95 -6.43 -11.23
CA PRO A 142 11.55 -5.12 -11.53
C PRO A 142 12.44 -5.11 -12.77
N ARG A 143 12.78 -6.27 -13.36
CA ARG A 143 13.56 -6.35 -14.60
C ARG A 143 12.69 -6.04 -15.82
N THR A 144 11.49 -6.61 -15.85
CA THR A 144 10.52 -6.40 -16.94
C THR A 144 9.52 -5.28 -16.64
N ASN A 145 9.40 -4.87 -15.36
CA ASN A 145 8.38 -3.97 -14.85
C ASN A 145 6.95 -4.53 -14.98
N GLU A 146 6.81 -5.85 -15.07
CA GLU A 146 5.52 -6.53 -15.25
C GLU A 146 4.98 -7.12 -13.94
N ILE A 147 3.65 -7.17 -13.84
CA ILE A 147 2.96 -7.89 -12.78
C ILE A 147 3.02 -9.38 -13.09
N THR A 148 3.69 -10.15 -12.24
CA THR A 148 3.87 -11.60 -12.41
C THR A 148 2.87 -12.43 -11.60
N ALA A 149 2.23 -11.85 -10.59
CA ALA A 149 1.12 -12.44 -9.85
C ALA A 149 0.27 -11.32 -9.23
N GLN A 150 -1.04 -11.52 -9.14
CA GLN A 150 -1.96 -10.55 -8.54
C GLN A 150 -3.04 -11.27 -7.73
N ASN A 151 -3.54 -10.62 -6.69
CA ASN A 151 -4.65 -11.11 -5.86
C ASN A 151 -4.40 -12.53 -5.34
N LEU A 152 -3.15 -12.78 -4.91
CA LEU A 152 -2.82 -14.04 -4.26
C LEU A 152 -3.80 -14.26 -3.11
N LEU A 153 -4.34 -15.49 -3.05
CA LEU A 153 -5.38 -15.84 -2.08
C LEU A 153 -4.81 -15.61 -0.68
N LEU A 154 -5.35 -14.59 -0.01
CA LEU A 154 -5.06 -14.27 1.39
C LEU A 154 -6.39 -14.34 2.18
N PRO A 155 -6.36 -14.67 3.48
CA PRO A 155 -7.55 -14.67 4.32
C PRO A 155 -8.25 -13.31 4.37
N SER A 156 -7.48 -12.23 4.23
CA SER A 156 -8.00 -10.88 4.00
C SER A 156 -7.27 -10.21 2.85
N LYS A 157 -8.01 -9.37 2.11
CA LYS A 157 -7.49 -8.59 0.99
C LYS A 157 -6.64 -7.40 1.42
N ARG A 158 -6.85 -6.86 2.63
CA ARG A 158 -6.13 -5.66 3.07
C ARG A 158 -4.75 -6.05 3.61
N VAL A 159 -3.73 -5.82 2.80
CA VAL A 159 -2.33 -6.04 3.19
C VAL A 159 -1.76 -4.76 3.78
N LEU A 160 -1.29 -4.82 5.03
CA LEU A 160 -0.83 -3.67 5.79
C LEU A 160 0.69 -3.59 5.92
N SER A 161 1.35 -4.75 5.97
CA SER A 161 2.80 -4.83 6.15
C SER A 161 3.38 -6.06 5.47
N LEU A 162 4.63 -5.95 5.01
CA LEU A 162 5.35 -7.01 4.32
C LEU A 162 6.79 -7.03 4.83
N VAL A 163 7.28 -8.22 5.17
CA VAL A 163 8.68 -8.45 5.56
C VAL A 163 9.15 -9.79 4.99
N VAL A 164 10.32 -9.81 4.38
CA VAL A 164 10.97 -11.04 3.94
C VAL A 164 11.91 -11.52 5.05
N ASP A 165 11.70 -12.74 5.54
CA ASP A 165 12.53 -13.29 6.60
C ASP A 165 13.92 -13.74 6.11
N LYS A 166 14.80 -14.11 7.05
CA LYS A 166 16.14 -14.61 6.75
C LYS A 166 16.15 -15.89 5.92
N ARG A 167 15.05 -16.66 5.88
CA ARG A 167 14.91 -17.87 5.06
C ARG A 167 14.50 -17.51 3.64
N GLY A 168 13.84 -16.38 3.44
CA GLY A 168 13.37 -15.86 2.16
C GLY A 168 11.86 -15.95 2.00
N TYR A 169 11.14 -16.36 3.05
CA TYR A 169 9.68 -16.38 3.03
C TYR A 169 9.12 -14.98 3.29
N LEU A 170 7.96 -14.72 2.70
CA LEU A 170 7.28 -13.45 2.84
C LEU A 170 6.27 -13.54 3.98
N TRP A 171 6.49 -12.77 5.03
CA TRP A 171 5.51 -12.50 6.05
C TRP A 171 4.61 -11.35 5.60
N THR A 172 3.31 -11.61 5.60
CA THR A 172 2.26 -10.70 5.15
C THR A 172 1.33 -10.40 6.31
N GLY A 173 1.41 -9.18 6.82
CA GLY A 173 0.50 -8.65 7.81
C GLY A 173 -0.77 -8.12 7.14
N THR A 174 -1.92 -8.57 7.62
CA THR A 174 -3.25 -8.18 7.16
C THR A 174 -4.06 -7.62 8.33
N ASP A 175 -5.22 -7.04 8.03
CA ASP A 175 -6.21 -6.64 9.05
C ASP A 175 -6.94 -7.84 9.71
N ALA A 176 -6.71 -9.06 9.21
CA ALA A 176 -7.24 -10.32 9.75
C ALA A 176 -6.16 -11.22 10.37
N GLY A 177 -4.93 -10.72 10.50
CA GLY A 177 -3.83 -11.42 11.14
C GLY A 177 -2.59 -11.53 10.25
N LEU A 178 -1.77 -12.54 10.51
CA LEU A 178 -0.47 -12.72 9.87
C LEU A 178 -0.43 -13.99 9.03
N VAL A 179 0.14 -13.89 7.84
CA VAL A 179 0.20 -14.96 6.84
C VAL A 179 1.64 -15.15 6.39
N LEU A 180 2.08 -16.39 6.26
CA LEU A 180 3.36 -16.73 5.63
C LEU A 180 3.10 -17.17 4.19
N VAL A 181 3.76 -16.53 3.24
CA VAL A 181 3.62 -16.76 1.80
C VAL A 181 4.95 -17.29 1.25
N SER A 182 4.87 -18.37 0.46
CA SER A 182 6.00 -18.86 -0.33
C SER A 182 6.35 -17.85 -1.43
N PRO A 183 7.63 -17.46 -1.59
CA PRO A 183 8.02 -16.43 -2.55
C PRO A 183 7.90 -16.91 -4.01
N ASP A 184 7.99 -18.21 -4.27
CA ASP A 184 8.04 -18.73 -5.64
C ASP A 184 6.65 -18.98 -6.21
N GLU A 185 5.81 -19.70 -5.47
CA GLU A 185 4.47 -20.06 -5.90
C GLU A 185 3.41 -19.05 -5.43
N GLY A 186 3.74 -18.16 -4.49
CA GLY A 186 2.78 -17.23 -3.88
C GLY A 186 1.74 -17.93 -2.99
N LEU A 187 1.94 -19.21 -2.66
CA LEU A 187 1.02 -20.00 -1.85
C LEU A 187 1.11 -19.63 -0.37
N ILE A 188 -0.03 -19.67 0.31
CA ILE A 188 -0.09 -19.58 1.77
C ILE A 188 0.53 -20.85 2.36
N MET A 189 1.59 -20.67 3.14
CA MET A 189 2.26 -21.74 3.87
C MET A 189 1.70 -21.90 5.28
N THR A 190 1.39 -20.78 5.94
CA THR A 190 0.75 -20.80 7.26
C THR A 190 -0.06 -19.54 7.49
N THR A 191 -1.02 -19.64 8.40
CA THR A 191 -1.78 -18.51 8.92
C THR A 191 -1.65 -18.51 10.43
N VAL A 192 -1.12 -17.43 10.98
CA VAL A 192 -1.04 -17.23 12.43
C VAL A 192 -2.36 -16.61 12.86
N LYS A 193 -3.33 -17.51 13.11
CA LYS A 193 -4.64 -17.15 13.66
C LYS A 193 -4.45 -16.93 15.17
N ASN A 194 -5.02 -15.85 15.73
CA ASN A 194 -4.90 -15.39 17.13
C ASN A 194 -3.78 -14.37 17.44
N LEU A 195 -3.57 -13.38 16.57
CA LEU A 195 -2.88 -12.15 16.99
C LEU A 195 -3.80 -11.28 17.88
N PRO A 196 -3.30 -10.70 18.98
CA PRO A 196 -4.01 -9.72 19.79
C PRO A 196 -4.44 -8.53 18.93
N GLY A 197 -5.70 -8.11 19.01
CA GLY A 197 -6.22 -6.98 18.23
C GLY A 197 -6.31 -7.20 16.71
N VAL A 198 -6.06 -8.42 16.23
CA VAL A 198 -6.32 -8.95 14.87
C VAL A 198 -5.57 -8.28 13.70
N SER A 199 -4.99 -7.08 13.85
CA SER A 199 -4.22 -6.41 12.79
C SER A 199 -2.70 -6.55 12.96
N ALA A 200 -1.98 -6.83 11.88
CA ALA A 200 -0.52 -6.75 11.83
C ALA A 200 -0.08 -5.51 11.03
N ASN A 201 -0.04 -4.36 11.72
CA ASN A 201 0.13 -3.04 11.08
C ASN A 201 1.57 -2.79 10.62
N THR A 202 2.53 -3.33 11.36
CA THR A 202 3.95 -3.12 11.13
C THR A 202 4.73 -4.32 11.62
N MET A 203 5.86 -4.61 10.98
CA MET A 203 6.67 -5.79 11.28
C MET A 203 8.15 -5.46 11.12
N THR A 204 8.99 -6.12 11.91
CA THR A 204 10.44 -6.06 11.78
C THR A 204 11.07 -7.37 12.29
N LEU A 205 12.29 -7.65 11.86
CA LEU A 205 13.04 -8.82 12.31
C LEU A 205 14.03 -8.42 13.37
N ASP A 206 14.16 -9.23 14.42
CA ASP A 206 15.27 -9.09 15.37
C ASP A 206 16.57 -9.70 14.84
N ALA A 207 17.63 -9.52 15.63
CA ALA A 207 18.97 -10.05 15.32
C ALA A 207 18.99 -11.58 15.18
N ASP A 208 18.08 -12.30 15.85
CA ASP A 208 17.93 -13.75 15.77
C ASP A 208 17.09 -14.19 14.56
N GLY A 209 16.48 -13.24 13.84
CA GLY A 209 15.60 -13.50 12.71
C GLY A 209 14.18 -13.88 13.12
N GLN A 210 13.78 -13.60 14.36
CA GLN A 210 12.40 -13.72 14.81
C GLN A 210 11.62 -12.45 14.44
N LEU A 211 10.33 -12.60 14.24
CA LEU A 211 9.47 -11.53 13.76
C LEU A 211 8.82 -10.81 14.93
N TRP A 212 9.02 -9.50 15.01
CA TRP A 212 8.21 -8.64 15.87
C TRP A 212 7.10 -8.01 15.05
N VAL A 213 5.88 -8.07 15.60
CA VAL A 213 4.65 -7.59 14.97
C VAL A 213 4.01 -6.54 15.87
N GLY A 214 3.78 -5.36 15.32
CA GLY A 214 2.96 -4.32 15.95
C GLY A 214 1.49 -4.53 15.65
N THR A 215 0.68 -4.67 16.69
CA THR A 215 -0.75 -4.95 16.58
C THR A 215 -1.60 -3.74 16.99
N LEU A 216 -2.93 -3.90 17.03
CA LEU A 216 -3.82 -2.89 17.63
C LEU A 216 -3.70 -2.83 19.16
N ASP A 217 -3.11 -3.85 19.77
CA ASP A 217 -3.05 -4.02 21.22
C ASP A 217 -1.65 -4.50 21.63
N GLY A 218 -0.63 -3.69 21.32
CA GLY A 218 0.75 -3.93 21.72
C GLY A 218 1.63 -4.65 20.68
N LEU A 219 2.54 -5.50 21.17
CA LEU A 219 3.56 -6.17 20.37
C LEU A 219 3.51 -7.69 20.56
N VAL A 220 3.80 -8.42 19.50
CA VAL A 220 3.96 -9.88 19.54
C VAL A 220 5.25 -10.30 18.88
N LYS A 221 5.98 -11.22 19.51
CA LYS A 221 7.11 -11.92 18.91
C LYS A 221 6.64 -13.25 18.35
N VAL A 222 6.94 -13.52 17.09
CA VAL A 222 6.57 -14.73 16.36
C VAL A 222 7.83 -15.46 15.91
N ASN A 223 7.83 -16.78 16.11
CA ASN A 223 8.90 -17.63 15.65
C ASN A 223 8.83 -17.81 14.14
N THR A 224 9.87 -17.43 13.39
CA THR A 224 9.83 -17.48 11.92
C THR A 224 9.94 -18.90 11.34
N ALA A 225 10.35 -19.89 12.13
CA ALA A 225 10.45 -21.27 11.68
C ALA A 225 9.09 -21.98 11.66
N ASN A 226 8.28 -21.78 12.71
CA ASN A 226 7.01 -22.51 12.90
C ASN A 226 5.76 -21.61 13.01
N GLY A 227 5.91 -20.29 13.03
CA GLY A 227 4.81 -19.33 13.13
C GLY A 227 4.13 -19.23 14.50
N LEU A 228 4.72 -19.82 15.54
CA LEU A 228 4.17 -19.75 16.90
C LEU A 228 4.50 -18.42 17.57
N ILE A 229 3.56 -17.93 18.37
CA ILE A 229 3.78 -16.76 19.23
C ILE A 229 4.74 -17.16 20.35
N MET A 230 5.85 -16.44 20.47
CA MET A 230 6.87 -16.63 21.50
C MET A 230 6.64 -15.73 22.71
N GLU A 231 6.26 -14.47 22.46
CA GLU A 231 6.13 -13.45 23.49
C GLU A 231 5.04 -12.44 23.11
N ARG A 232 4.39 -11.88 24.12
CA ARG A 232 3.43 -10.79 23.99
C ARG A 232 3.77 -9.68 24.96
N ILE A 233 3.76 -8.45 24.47
CA ILE A 233 3.92 -7.25 25.28
C ILE A 233 2.62 -6.45 25.11
N ASP A 234 1.70 -6.72 26.02
CA ASP A 234 0.37 -6.14 26.03
C ASP A 234 0.34 -4.88 26.91
N ASN A 235 -0.80 -4.16 26.94
CA ASN A 235 -1.01 -2.96 27.77
C ASN A 235 0.02 -1.84 27.54
N LEU A 236 0.58 -1.74 26.33
CA LEU A 236 1.44 -0.63 25.98
C LEU A 236 0.64 0.67 25.98
N PRO A 237 1.11 1.74 26.65
CA PRO A 237 0.42 3.01 26.63
C PRO A 237 0.35 3.54 25.21
N GLY A 238 -0.85 3.91 24.72
CA GLY A 238 -1.08 4.31 23.33
C GLY A 238 -1.73 3.22 22.45
N GLY A 239 -1.79 1.97 22.92
CA GLY A 239 -2.52 0.86 22.29
C GLY A 239 -1.86 0.36 21.00
N MET A 240 -2.27 0.94 19.87
CA MET A 240 -1.87 0.48 18.53
C MET A 240 -0.43 0.89 18.20
N VAL A 241 0.38 -0.11 17.83
CA VAL A 241 1.73 0.11 17.29
C VAL A 241 1.65 0.30 15.78
N GLN A 242 2.04 1.47 15.29
CA GLN A 242 1.95 1.90 13.89
C GLN A 242 3.29 1.87 13.16
N ALA A 243 4.37 2.15 13.89
CA ALA A 243 5.73 2.10 13.37
C ALA A 243 6.59 1.26 14.31
N LEU A 244 7.45 0.42 13.74
CA LEU A 244 8.28 -0.48 14.51
C LEU A 244 9.66 -0.62 13.86
N THR A 245 10.69 -0.51 14.67
CA THR A 245 12.07 -0.78 14.27
C THR A 245 12.88 -1.25 15.45
N ILE A 246 13.99 -1.94 15.18
CA ILE A 246 14.93 -2.39 16.20
C ILE A 246 16.21 -1.57 16.03
N SER A 247 16.62 -0.94 17.11
CA SER A 247 17.87 -0.18 17.19
C SER A 247 19.10 -1.10 17.02
N PRO A 248 20.26 -0.57 16.63
CA PRO A 248 21.51 -1.33 16.57
C PRO A 248 21.86 -2.05 17.88
N GLU A 249 21.45 -1.50 19.03
CA GLU A 249 21.63 -2.09 20.36
C GLU A 249 20.62 -3.20 20.67
N GLY A 250 19.68 -3.47 19.77
CA GLY A 250 18.64 -4.49 19.92
C GLY A 250 17.39 -4.03 20.65
N LEU A 251 17.26 -2.76 21.04
CA LEU A 251 16.03 -2.25 21.65
C LEU A 251 14.92 -2.03 20.62
N ILE A 252 13.69 -2.30 21.01
CA ILE A 252 12.51 -2.05 20.19
C ILE A 252 12.11 -0.58 20.30
N TRP A 253 11.90 0.07 19.17
CA TRP A 253 11.33 1.41 19.07
C TRP A 253 9.93 1.29 18.47
N ALA A 254 8.92 1.57 19.29
CA ALA A 254 7.51 1.43 18.95
C ALA A 254 6.84 2.81 18.87
N GLY A 255 6.45 3.20 17.66
CA GLY A 255 5.71 4.42 17.35
C GLY A 255 4.21 4.20 17.39
N MET A 256 3.51 5.09 18.07
CA MET A 256 2.07 5.03 18.32
C MET A 256 1.41 6.39 18.01
N PRO A 257 0.06 6.47 18.00
CA PRO A 257 -0.67 7.71 17.66
C PRO A 257 -0.34 8.96 18.49
N ASN A 258 0.28 8.81 19.66
CA ASN A 258 0.56 9.94 20.55
C ASN A 258 1.93 9.85 21.25
N GLN A 259 2.75 8.85 20.95
CA GLN A 259 4.04 8.69 21.62
C GLN A 259 4.98 7.74 20.88
N LEU A 260 6.24 7.77 21.31
CA LEU A 260 7.29 6.83 20.91
C LEU A 260 7.86 6.18 22.18
N LEU A 261 7.85 4.84 22.21
CA LEU A 261 8.40 4.05 23.30
C LEU A 261 9.68 3.32 22.86
N VAL A 262 10.61 3.18 23.80
CA VAL A 262 11.76 2.29 23.70
C VAL A 262 11.58 1.15 24.69
N ILE A 263 11.62 -0.08 24.21
CA ILE A 263 11.25 -1.29 24.96
C ILE A 263 12.40 -2.29 24.90
N ASN A 264 12.69 -2.94 26.02
CA ASN A 264 13.63 -4.05 26.05
C ASN A 264 12.96 -5.31 25.51
N PRO A 265 13.43 -5.90 24.39
CA PRO A 265 12.79 -7.08 23.80
C PRO A 265 12.91 -8.35 24.63
N LYS A 266 13.78 -8.40 25.64
CA LYS A 266 13.99 -9.60 26.48
C LYS A 266 13.11 -9.61 27.72
N THR A 267 12.73 -8.44 28.22
CA THR A 267 11.95 -8.30 29.45
C THR A 267 10.56 -7.71 29.22
N GLY A 268 10.29 -7.18 28.02
CA GLY A 268 9.05 -6.46 27.70
C GLY A 268 8.92 -5.10 28.39
N ILE A 269 9.89 -4.67 29.19
CA ILE A 269 9.81 -3.44 29.98
C ILE A 269 10.00 -2.22 29.09
N VAL A 270 9.10 -1.24 29.23
CA VAL A 270 9.26 0.10 28.64
C VAL A 270 10.41 0.82 29.34
N MET A 271 11.54 0.95 28.65
CA MET A 271 12.73 1.65 29.15
C MET A 271 12.58 3.16 29.05
N ARG A 272 11.84 3.66 28.05
CA ARG A 272 11.68 5.09 27.81
C ARG A 272 10.37 5.42 27.09
N SER A 273 9.73 6.49 27.53
CA SER A 273 8.78 7.27 26.73
C SER A 273 9.50 8.53 26.23
N VAL A 274 9.66 8.66 24.91
CA VAL A 274 10.46 9.73 24.29
C VAL A 274 9.71 11.06 24.39
N THR A 275 10.15 11.92 25.32
CA THR A 275 9.44 13.17 25.70
C THR A 275 9.10 14.09 24.51
N PRO A 276 10.00 14.35 23.54
CA PRO A 276 9.66 15.22 22.40
C PRO A 276 8.52 14.71 21.50
N LEU A 277 8.17 13.43 21.61
CA LEU A 277 7.16 12.75 20.79
C LEU A 277 5.83 12.55 21.52
N ARG A 278 5.70 12.99 22.78
CA ARG A 278 4.42 12.97 23.49
C ARG A 278 3.40 13.88 22.81
N GLY A 279 2.20 13.37 22.62
CA GLY A 279 1.12 14.03 21.88
C GLY A 279 1.34 14.10 20.36
N LYS A 280 2.36 13.42 19.82
CA LYS A 280 2.65 13.40 18.38
C LYS A 280 2.41 12.01 17.81
N ASN A 281 1.66 11.96 16.71
CA ASN A 281 1.43 10.73 15.97
C ASN A 281 2.69 10.32 15.21
N VAL A 282 3.26 9.18 15.58
CA VAL A 282 4.48 8.62 14.98
C VAL A 282 4.12 7.66 13.86
N THR A 283 4.50 8.01 12.64
CA THR A 283 4.12 7.27 11.42
C THR A 283 5.26 6.41 10.88
N SER A 284 6.51 6.79 11.15
CA SER A 284 7.69 6.06 10.69
C SER A 284 8.89 6.34 11.59
N ILE A 285 9.77 5.34 11.74
CA ILE A 285 10.99 5.43 12.53
C ILE A 285 12.07 4.72 11.72
N SER A 286 13.24 5.33 11.58
CA SER A 286 14.37 4.70 10.89
C SER A 286 15.69 5.14 11.49
N PHE A 287 16.61 4.19 11.63
CA PHE A 287 17.98 4.44 12.03
C PHE A 287 18.83 4.66 10.77
N ALA A 288 19.60 5.76 10.77
CA ALA A 288 20.61 6.00 9.75
C ALA A 288 21.94 5.34 10.13
N GLN A 289 22.80 5.13 9.14
CA GLN A 289 24.14 4.54 9.31
C GLN A 289 25.05 5.38 10.21
N ASP A 290 24.81 6.68 10.32
CA ASP A 290 25.52 7.58 11.23
C ASP A 290 25.07 7.46 12.70
N GLY A 291 24.13 6.55 13.00
CA GLY A 291 23.56 6.33 14.33
C GLY A 291 22.38 7.25 14.66
N SER A 292 21.99 8.18 13.78
CA SER A 292 20.84 9.05 14.02
C SER A 292 19.52 8.31 13.92
N VAL A 293 18.55 8.73 14.73
CA VAL A 293 17.18 8.25 14.62
C VAL A 293 16.31 9.31 13.98
N TRP A 294 15.72 8.97 12.84
CA TRP A 294 14.75 9.81 12.14
C TRP A 294 13.34 9.33 12.46
N VAL A 295 12.49 10.27 12.88
CA VAL A 295 11.11 9.99 13.26
C VAL A 295 10.17 10.86 12.45
N GLY A 296 9.37 10.21 11.62
CA GLY A 296 8.30 10.84 10.87
C GLY A 296 7.06 10.94 11.74
N THR A 297 6.44 12.11 11.72
CA THR A 297 5.20 12.36 12.45
C THR A 297 4.13 12.95 11.52
N SER A 298 2.90 13.03 12.00
CA SER A 298 1.87 13.80 11.32
C SER A 298 2.15 15.31 11.26
N ASN A 299 3.12 15.80 12.04
CA ASN A 299 3.45 17.23 12.22
C ASN A 299 4.95 17.51 11.99
N GLY A 300 5.56 16.82 11.03
CA GLY A 300 6.93 17.03 10.56
C GLY A 300 7.85 15.85 10.80
N LEU A 301 9.12 16.06 10.42
CA LEU A 301 10.22 15.11 10.60
C LEU A 301 11.15 15.59 11.72
N LEU A 302 11.52 14.67 12.60
CA LEU A 302 12.38 14.93 13.75
C LEU A 302 13.63 14.05 13.68
N ARG A 303 14.80 14.62 14.01
CA ARG A 303 16.03 13.88 14.30
C ARG A 303 16.20 13.78 15.80
N LEU A 304 16.42 12.58 16.32
CA LEU A 304 16.59 12.34 17.74
C LEU A 304 17.97 11.73 18.04
N ASN A 305 18.45 11.97 19.25
CA ASN A 305 19.57 11.24 19.81
C ASN A 305 19.10 9.82 20.19
N PRO A 306 19.74 8.74 19.70
CA PRO A 306 19.31 7.37 19.99
C PRO A 306 19.41 7.04 21.49
N TYR A 307 20.46 7.51 22.16
CA TYR A 307 20.76 7.17 23.54
C TYR A 307 19.93 7.93 24.56
N THR A 308 19.56 9.18 24.30
CA THR A 308 18.79 10.00 25.25
C THR A 308 17.34 10.24 24.82
N GLY A 309 17.02 10.09 23.53
CA GLY A 309 15.74 10.49 22.95
C GLY A 309 15.55 12.00 22.87
N ALA A 310 16.60 12.79 23.13
CA ALA A 310 16.58 14.24 23.00
C ALA A 310 16.38 14.63 21.53
N LEU A 311 15.63 15.70 21.31
CA LEU A 311 15.45 16.28 19.98
C LEU A 311 16.76 16.95 19.55
N LEU A 312 17.29 16.52 18.41
CA LEU A 312 18.47 17.12 17.79
C LEU A 312 18.06 18.16 16.75
N ASP A 313 17.06 17.85 15.93
CA ASP A 313 16.69 18.71 14.80
C ASP A 313 15.21 18.55 14.38
N ARG A 314 14.66 19.61 13.78
CA ARG A 314 13.35 19.64 13.12
C ARG A 314 13.55 20.04 11.66
N VAL A 315 13.23 19.13 10.75
CA VAL A 315 13.49 19.36 9.33
C VAL A 315 12.37 20.19 8.70
N ALA A 316 12.74 21.34 8.12
CA ALA A 316 11.87 22.17 7.31
C ALA A 316 12.00 21.84 5.81
N GLY A 317 11.17 22.47 4.96
CA GLY A 317 11.23 22.30 3.50
C GLY A 317 10.57 21.03 2.96
N LEU A 318 9.79 20.33 3.79
CA LEU A 318 9.00 19.17 3.36
C LEU A 318 7.79 19.63 2.51
N PRO A 319 7.37 18.87 1.48
CA PRO A 319 6.16 19.15 0.71
C PRO A 319 4.90 19.22 1.58
N SER A 320 4.83 18.40 2.63
CA SER A 320 3.79 18.45 3.65
C SER A 320 4.37 18.09 5.02
N SER A 321 3.75 18.60 6.09
CA SER A 321 4.09 18.24 7.47
C SER A 321 3.75 16.79 7.80
N ARG A 322 2.80 16.18 7.09
CA ARG A 322 2.41 14.79 7.34
C ARG A 322 3.40 13.84 6.66
N VAL A 323 4.40 13.41 7.42
CA VAL A 323 5.37 12.40 7.00
C VAL A 323 4.74 11.02 7.09
N LEU A 324 4.90 10.19 6.06
CA LEU A 324 4.31 8.85 5.97
C LEU A 324 5.36 7.75 5.98
N THR A 325 6.53 8.02 5.40
CA THR A 325 7.60 7.03 5.25
C THR A 325 8.95 7.74 5.10
N ILE A 326 10.01 7.06 5.53
CA ILE A 326 11.37 7.57 5.52
C ILE A 326 12.29 6.44 5.07
N ALA A 327 13.26 6.75 4.22
CA ALA A 327 14.32 5.85 3.81
C ALA A 327 15.69 6.57 3.92
N PRO A 328 16.44 6.37 5.01
CA PRO A 328 17.80 6.90 5.13
C PRO A 328 18.79 6.14 4.23
N ASP A 329 19.94 6.76 4.00
CA ASP A 329 21.12 6.13 3.40
C ASP A 329 20.91 5.53 2.00
N VAL A 330 20.12 6.22 1.18
CA VAL A 330 19.93 5.89 -0.25
C VAL A 330 20.56 6.99 -1.10
N GLY A 331 21.71 6.69 -1.71
CA GLY A 331 22.52 7.68 -2.43
C GLY A 331 23.02 8.83 -1.56
N ASN A 332 23.43 8.53 -0.31
CA ASN A 332 23.86 9.52 0.70
C ASN A 332 22.80 10.61 0.99
N LYS A 333 21.52 10.24 0.89
CA LYS A 333 20.37 11.09 1.16
C LYS A 333 19.40 10.36 2.10
N LEU A 334 18.70 11.14 2.90
CA LEU A 334 17.47 10.77 3.54
C LEU A 334 16.32 11.07 2.58
N TRP A 335 15.54 10.07 2.22
CA TRP A 335 14.33 10.25 1.42
C TRP A 335 13.10 10.25 2.31
N ILE A 336 12.16 11.16 2.04
CA ILE A 336 10.99 11.41 2.87
C ILE A 336 9.75 11.39 1.98
N GLY A 337 8.85 10.43 2.23
CA GLY A 337 7.52 10.41 1.64
C GLY A 337 6.52 11.14 2.53
N THR A 338 5.80 12.10 1.96
CA THR A 338 4.77 12.89 2.65
C THR A 338 3.41 12.71 1.98
N SER A 339 2.35 13.28 2.57
CA SER A 339 1.02 13.26 1.95
C SER A 339 0.90 14.10 0.68
N GLU A 340 1.84 15.01 0.40
CA GLU A 340 1.81 15.89 -0.77
C GLU A 340 3.08 15.81 -1.63
N GLY A 341 3.92 14.80 -1.37
CA GLY A 341 5.00 14.48 -2.27
C GLY A 341 6.25 13.87 -1.64
N LEU A 342 7.25 13.67 -2.49
CA LEU A 342 8.57 13.16 -2.12
C LEU A 342 9.52 14.32 -1.82
N ALA A 343 10.34 14.18 -0.79
CA ALA A 343 11.43 15.08 -0.48
C ALA A 343 12.73 14.28 -0.25
N TRP A 344 13.85 14.97 -0.30
CA TRP A 344 15.14 14.41 0.11
C TRP A 344 15.94 15.43 0.92
N LEU A 345 16.80 14.93 1.80
CA LEU A 345 17.68 15.72 2.65
C LEU A 345 19.08 15.11 2.60
N MET A 346 20.10 15.93 2.34
CA MET A 346 21.49 15.52 2.50
C MET A 346 21.95 15.77 3.94
N PRO A 347 22.87 14.96 4.49
CA PRO A 347 23.33 15.10 5.87
C PRO A 347 23.87 16.49 6.26
N LYS A 348 24.37 17.26 5.29
CA LYS A 348 24.92 18.62 5.49
C LYS A 348 23.88 19.74 5.27
N MET A 349 22.65 19.40 4.88
CA MET A 349 21.60 20.38 4.64
C MET A 349 20.75 20.55 5.91
N GLU A 350 20.33 21.79 6.17
CA GLU A 350 19.40 22.10 7.25
C GLU A 350 17.92 21.94 6.82
N GLN A 351 17.66 21.89 5.51
CA GLN A 351 16.31 21.84 4.95
C GLN A 351 16.19 20.75 3.89
N ALA A 352 15.06 20.05 3.91
CA ALA A 352 14.71 19.10 2.88
C ALA A 352 14.36 19.83 1.58
N ARG A 353 14.57 19.16 0.45
CA ARG A 353 14.21 19.65 -0.88
C ARG A 353 13.09 18.78 -1.46
N PRO A 354 11.96 19.36 -1.88
CA PRO A 354 10.95 18.66 -2.64
C PRO A 354 11.52 18.07 -3.92
N HIS A 355 11.04 16.89 -4.29
CA HIS A 355 11.33 16.27 -5.56
C HIS A 355 10.28 16.68 -6.60
N PHE A 356 10.70 17.42 -7.63
CA PHE A 356 9.80 18.02 -8.63
C PHE A 356 8.88 17.02 -9.33
N GLY A 357 9.35 15.79 -9.60
CA GLY A 357 8.53 14.76 -10.25
C GLY A 357 7.45 14.09 -9.39
N PHE A 358 7.38 14.38 -8.09
CA PHE A 358 6.52 13.69 -7.14
C PHE A 358 5.84 14.65 -6.16
N GLY A 359 5.51 15.88 -6.57
CA GLY A 359 4.83 16.82 -5.71
C GLY A 359 3.90 17.73 -6.49
N ARG A 360 3.00 18.39 -5.77
CA ARG A 360 2.21 19.51 -6.28
C ARG A 360 3.18 20.66 -6.52
N SER A 361 3.85 20.68 -7.66
CA SER A 361 4.71 21.80 -8.02
C SER A 361 3.81 23.04 -8.05
N VAL A 362 3.96 23.91 -7.05
CA VAL A 362 3.44 25.28 -7.11
C VAL A 362 4.16 25.90 -8.30
N LYS A 363 3.42 26.18 -9.37
CA LYS A 363 3.93 26.92 -10.53
C LYS A 363 4.35 28.32 -10.10
#